data_AF-A0A3M1FJN2-F1
#
_entry.id   AF-A0A3M1FJN2-F1
#
_cell.length_a   1.000
_cell.length_b   1.000
_cell.length_c   1.000
_cell.angle_alpha   90.00
_cell.angle_beta   90.00
_cell.angle_gamma   90.00
#
_symmetry.space_group_name_H-M   'P 1'
#
loop_
_entity.id
_entity.type
_entity.pdbx_description
1 polymer ?
#
loop_
_entity_poly.entity_id
_entity_poly.type
_entity_poly.pdbx_seq_one_letter_code
_entity_poly.pdbx_strand_id
1 'polypeptide(L)'
;MRLIPDEDLITICREIVAAGKTEKDWAASESDDMFQRGSYCGGFDADENEFCFETVVDGVEYWFQFSLNDAARIADGEAVTLEAREAG
;
A
#
# COMPACT_ATOMS: atom_id res chain seq x y z
N MET A 1 5.15 13.84 -3.64
CA MET A 1 6.09 13.55 -2.54
C MET A 1 6.63 12.16 -2.76
N ARG A 2 7.92 11.93 -2.50
CA ARG A 2 8.47 10.57 -2.53
C ARG A 2 8.39 9.94 -1.14
N LEU A 3 7.69 8.82 -1.04
CA LEU A 3 7.63 8.00 0.15
C LEU A 3 8.68 6.88 0.06
N ILE A 4 9.46 6.75 1.12
CA ILE A 4 10.32 5.60 1.36
C ILE A 4 9.56 4.72 2.34
N PRO A 5 9.27 3.45 2.01
CA PRO A 5 8.60 2.54 2.93
C PRO A 5 9.37 2.42 4.25
N ASP A 6 8.68 2.70 5.35
CA ASP A 6 9.20 2.47 6.70
C ASP A 6 8.76 1.09 7.22
N GLU A 7 9.04 0.79 8.49
CA GLU A 7 8.71 -0.50 9.09
C GLU A 7 7.20 -0.81 9.10
N ASP A 8 6.34 0.20 9.19
CA ASP A 8 4.89 -0.02 9.20
C ASP A 8 4.38 -0.39 7.81
N LEU A 9 4.79 0.36 6.77
CA LEU A 9 4.44 0.01 5.40
C LEU A 9 5.07 -1.31 4.95
N ILE A 10 6.34 -1.56 5.33
CA ILE A 10 7.01 -2.84 5.06
C ILE A 10 6.24 -4.00 5.70
N THR A 11 5.72 -3.81 6.93
CA THR A 11 4.97 -4.88 7.57
C THR A 11 3.62 -5.13 6.89
N ILE A 12 2.92 -4.07 6.46
CA ILE A 12 1.71 -4.21 5.63
C ILE A 12 2.03 -5.00 4.35
N CYS A 13 3.11 -4.65 3.64
CA CYS A 13 3.53 -5.38 2.43
C CYS A 13 3.82 -6.86 2.72
N ARG A 14 4.43 -7.19 3.87
CA ARG A 14 4.63 -8.59 4.29
C ARG A 14 3.31 -9.31 4.54
N GLU A 15 2.32 -8.66 5.14
CA GLU A 15 0.98 -9.22 5.36
C GLU A 15 0.26 -9.49 4.03
N ILE A 16 0.32 -8.54 3.08
CA ILE A 16 -0.21 -8.69 1.72
C ILE A 16 0.40 -9.92 1.04
N VAL A 17 1.73 -10.05 1.06
CA VAL A 17 2.43 -11.17 0.41
C VAL A 17 2.14 -12.49 1.13
N ALA A 18 2.11 -12.49 2.46
CA ALA A 18 1.85 -13.68 3.27
C ALA A 18 0.43 -14.25 3.07
N ALA A 19 -0.53 -13.42 2.64
CA ALA A 19 -1.87 -13.88 2.29
C ALA A 19 -1.87 -14.86 1.10
N GLY A 20 -0.81 -14.87 0.27
CA GLY A 20 -0.68 -15.79 -0.86
C GLY A 20 -1.75 -15.63 -1.94
N LYS A 21 -2.41 -14.47 -1.97
CA LYS A 21 -3.49 -14.12 -2.89
C LYS A 21 -2.95 -13.58 -4.21
N THR A 22 -3.61 -13.94 -5.31
CA THR A 22 -3.40 -13.28 -6.61
C THR A 22 -4.16 -11.96 -6.65
N GLU A 23 -3.85 -11.10 -7.63
CA GLU A 23 -4.63 -9.87 -7.92
C GLU A 23 -6.13 -10.16 -8.05
N LYS A 24 -6.50 -11.26 -8.71
CA LYS A 24 -7.90 -11.68 -8.83
C LYS A 24 -8.53 -12.05 -7.49
N ASP A 25 -7.77 -12.66 -6.59
CA ASP A 25 -8.28 -12.99 -5.25
C ASP A 25 -8.44 -11.74 -4.39
N TRP A 26 -7.56 -10.74 -4.57
CA TRP A 26 -7.69 -9.43 -3.93
C TRP A 26 -8.90 -8.66 -4.44
N ALA A 27 -9.09 -8.60 -5.76
CA ALA A 27 -10.26 -7.98 -6.39
C ALA A 27 -11.59 -8.62 -5.91
N ALA A 28 -11.60 -9.92 -5.65
CA ALA A 28 -12.79 -10.61 -5.11
C ALA A 28 -13.08 -10.27 -3.64
N SER A 29 -12.13 -9.67 -2.93
CA SER A 29 -12.23 -9.24 -1.54
C SER A 29 -11.84 -7.76 -1.36
N GLU A 30 -12.17 -6.93 -2.35
CA GLU A 30 -11.91 -5.49 -2.35
C GLU A 30 -12.37 -4.82 -1.05
N SER A 31 -11.56 -3.90 -0.55
CA SER A 31 -11.81 -3.10 0.64
C SER A 31 -10.77 -1.99 0.69
N ASP A 32 -11.23 -0.76 0.84
CA ASP A 32 -10.40 0.45 0.79
C ASP A 32 -9.60 0.69 2.09
N ASP A 33 -9.93 0.00 3.18
CA ASP A 33 -9.38 0.23 4.53
C ASP A 33 -8.93 -1.07 5.23
N MET A 34 -8.68 -2.13 4.45
CA MET A 34 -8.33 -3.47 4.94
C MET A 34 -7.09 -3.49 5.83
N PHE A 35 -6.10 -2.64 5.56
CA PHE A 35 -4.83 -2.57 6.27
C PHE A 35 -4.68 -1.21 6.95
N GLN A 36 -4.40 -1.24 8.25
CA GLN A 36 -4.20 -0.04 9.06
C GLN A 36 -3.04 -0.25 10.01
N ARG A 37 -1.99 0.56 9.84
CA ARG A 37 -0.81 0.50 10.70
C ARG A 37 -0.03 1.80 10.66
N GLY A 38 0.37 2.30 11.83
CA GLY A 38 1.08 3.56 11.92
C GLY A 38 0.21 4.70 11.38
N SER A 39 0.76 5.46 10.43
CA SER A 39 0.02 6.51 9.71
C SER A 39 -0.66 6.02 8.43
N TYR A 40 -0.51 4.74 8.06
CA TYR A 40 -1.00 4.19 6.81
C TYR A 40 -2.38 3.54 7.00
N CYS A 41 -3.29 3.87 6.09
CA CYS A 41 -4.60 3.23 5.94
C CYS A 41 -4.82 2.94 4.45
N GLY A 42 -5.34 1.78 4.10
CA GLY A 42 -5.58 1.46 2.70
C GLY A 42 -5.97 0.00 2.45
N GLY A 43 -6.09 -0.34 1.18
CA GLY A 43 -6.43 -1.68 0.75
C GLY A 43 -6.35 -1.83 -0.76
N PHE A 44 -7.06 -2.81 -1.31
CA PHE A 44 -6.94 -3.14 -2.73
C PHE A 44 -8.14 -2.61 -3.50
N ASP A 45 -7.90 -1.83 -4.55
CA ASP A 45 -8.88 -1.31 -5.49
C ASP A 45 -8.92 -2.22 -6.73
N ALA A 46 -10.07 -2.81 -7.01
CA ALA A 46 -10.24 -3.77 -8.10
C ALA A 46 -10.29 -3.11 -9.49
N ASP A 47 -10.69 -1.84 -9.57
CA ASP A 47 -10.76 -1.08 -10.81
C ASP A 47 -9.36 -0.60 -11.24
N GLU A 48 -8.49 -0.25 -10.27
CA GLU A 48 -7.10 0.13 -10.51
C GLU A 48 -6.14 -1.06 -10.52
N ASN A 49 -6.55 -2.20 -9.95
CA ASN A 49 -5.72 -3.40 -9.76
C ASN A 49 -4.45 -3.12 -8.92
N GLU A 50 -4.58 -2.22 -7.95
CA GLU A 50 -3.49 -1.73 -7.12
C GLU A 50 -3.89 -1.64 -5.64
N PHE A 51 -2.88 -1.61 -4.79
CA PHE A 51 -3.05 -1.29 -3.38
C PHE A 51 -3.03 0.22 -3.21
N CYS A 52 -4.17 0.81 -2.85
CA CYS A 52 -4.34 2.25 -2.66
C CYS A 52 -4.31 2.57 -1.17
N PHE A 53 -3.45 3.52 -0.80
CA PHE A 53 -3.19 3.90 0.58
C PHE A 53 -3.16 5.42 0.75
N GLU A 54 -3.53 5.84 1.95
CA GLU A 54 -3.35 7.19 2.44
C GLU A 54 -2.37 7.23 3.63
N THR A 55 -1.72 8.37 3.82
CA THR A 55 -0.93 8.69 5.02
C THR A 55 -0.96 10.18 5.30
N VAL A 56 -0.84 10.56 6.57
CA VAL A 56 -0.74 11.97 6.98
C VAL A 56 0.69 12.32 7.37
N VAL A 57 1.26 13.31 6.70
CA VAL A 57 2.60 13.85 6.98
C VAL A 57 2.47 15.35 7.25
N ASP A 58 2.89 15.80 8.44
CA ASP A 58 2.80 17.19 8.89
C ASP A 58 1.39 17.80 8.76
N GLY A 59 0.35 16.99 8.94
CA GLY A 59 -1.05 17.41 8.86
C GLY A 59 -1.61 17.49 7.43
N VAL A 60 -0.83 17.09 6.43
CA VAL A 60 -1.26 16.98 5.04
C VAL A 60 -1.46 15.51 4.69
N GLU A 61 -2.61 15.20 4.11
CA GLU A 61 -2.95 13.86 3.66
C GLU A 61 -2.34 13.61 2.27
N TYR A 62 -1.78 12.42 2.08
CA TYR A 62 -1.17 11.99 0.84
C TYR A 62 -1.72 10.63 0.43
N TRP A 63 -2.08 10.50 -0.83
CA TRP A 63 -2.51 9.25 -1.45
C TRP A 63 -1.40 8.69 -2.32
N PHE A 64 -1.22 7.39 -2.27
CA PHE A 64 -0.24 6.65 -3.07
C PHE A 64 -0.77 5.25 -3.36
N GLN A 65 -0.17 4.62 -4.36
CA GLN A 65 -0.58 3.30 -4.80
C GLN A 65 0.64 2.46 -5.17
N PHE A 66 0.51 1.14 -5.08
CA PHE A 66 1.54 0.19 -5.49
C PHE A 66 0.93 -1.15 -5.93
N SER A 67 1.60 -1.82 -6.85
CA SER A 67 1.16 -3.13 -7.34
C SER A 67 1.43 -4.24 -6.32
N LEU A 68 0.78 -5.41 -6.49
CA LEU A 68 1.11 -6.62 -5.72
C LEU A 68 2.60 -7.01 -5.88
N ASN A 69 3.18 -6.77 -7.05
CA ASN A 69 4.60 -7.00 -7.30
C ASN A 69 5.49 -6.02 -6.51
N ASP A 70 5.12 -4.74 -6.42
CA ASP A 70 5.86 -3.79 -5.59
C ASP A 70 5.73 -4.12 -4.11
N ALA A 71 4.56 -4.60 -3.65
CA ALA A 71 4.41 -5.13 -2.30
C ALA A 71 5.40 -6.26 -2.01
N ALA A 72 5.59 -7.19 -2.95
CA ALA A 72 6.59 -8.26 -2.83
C ALA A 72 8.02 -7.73 -2.71
N ARG A 73 8.38 -6.75 -3.54
CA ARG A 73 9.72 -6.11 -3.52
C ARG A 73 9.97 -5.36 -2.22
N ILE A 74 8.99 -4.60 -1.73
CA ILE A 74 9.07 -3.89 -0.45
C ILE A 74 9.20 -4.89 0.71
N ALA A 75 8.43 -5.98 0.69
CA ALA A 75 8.47 -7.01 1.72
C ALA A 75 9.84 -7.71 1.83
N ASP A 76 10.54 -7.87 0.69
CA ASP A 76 11.90 -8.43 0.61
C ASP A 76 13.00 -7.40 0.98
N GLY A 77 12.63 -6.14 1.23
CA GLY A 77 13.56 -5.09 1.63
C GLY A 77 14.26 -4.41 0.45
N GLU A 78 13.73 -4.51 -0.77
CA GLU A 78 14.23 -3.71 -1.88
C GLU A 78 14.00 -2.21 -1.64
N ALA A 79 14.93 -1.38 -2.11
CA ALA A 79 14.79 0.07 -2.09
C ALA A 79 13.78 0.54 -3.15
N VAL A 80 12.49 0.44 -2.82
CA VAL A 80 11.37 0.96 -3.61
C VAL A 80 11.04 2.38 -3.12
N THR A 81 10.78 3.29 -4.05
CA THR A 81 10.28 4.64 -3.75
C THR A 81 8.90 4.77 -4.36
N LEU A 82 7.94 5.21 -3.57
CA LEU A 82 6.56 5.40 -4.00
C LEU A 82 6.31 6.89 -4.24
N GLU A 83 5.59 7.22 -5.31
CA GLU A 83 5.14 8.58 -5.57
C GLU A 83 3.78 8.77 -4.91
N ALA A 84 3.71 9.74 -4.00
CA ALA A 84 2.50 10.12 -3.29
C ALA A 84 2.05 11.52 -3.73
N ARG A 85 0.74 11.68 -3.95
CA ARG A 85 0.12 12.98 -4.24
C ARG A 85 -0.59 13.50 -3.01
N GLU A 86 -0.60 14.80 -2.82
CA GLU A 86 -1.43 15.44 -1.79
C GLU A 86 -2.91 15.17 -2.12
N ALA A 87 -3.70 14.78 -1.12
CA ALA A 87 -5.14 14.67 -1.22
C ALA A 87 -5.73 16.09 -1.15
N GLY A 88 -6.61 16.43 -2.10
CA GLY A 88 -7.16 17.79 -2.27
C GLY A 88 -8.61 17.93 -1.83
#